data_AF-A0A497EUT3-F1
#
_entry.id   AF-A0A497EUT3-F1
#
_cell.length_a   1.000
_cell.length_b   1.000
_cell.length_c   1.000
_cell.angle_alpha   90.00
_cell.angle_beta   90.00
_cell.angle_gamma   90.00
#
_symmetry.space_group_name_H-M   'P 1'
#
loop_
_entity.id
_entity.type
_entity.pdbx_description
1 polymer ?
#
loop_
_entity_poly.entity_id
_entity_poly.type
_entity_poly.pdbx_seq_one_letter_code
_entity_poly.pdbx_strand_id
1 'polypeptide(L)'
;MDWRSLTEEKEEGNIEYKLKIVSPDEDRLERLATQMRYRLREGGGEAIYELGVSNDGLLIGLSEHELKESLKWLSEAAKRIGAKITILREGKGKKGKVVELLIRMVKEDFPIYVMVPVLGNVDSGKSTTIGVLCSGELDNGSGLARSKVLRYLHELKTGRTSSISSHLLGFSENGEIVNYNLASPLDEAEIFLNSSKVICFVDLGGHERYLRTTLKGVTGRAPDYIMLCIAANAGLIGTAKEHLGIATVLRIPVFIVLTKIDMAPHEVKERILSEVLHILKKPGISKIPIVVNEIDDAIV
;
A
#
# COMPACT_ATOMS: atom_id res chain seq x y z
N MET A 1 1.02 -2.04 29.53
CA MET A 1 0.98 -3.25 30.39
C MET A 1 1.30 -2.85 31.82
N ASP A 2 0.86 -3.59 32.83
CA ASP A 2 1.40 -3.44 34.19
C ASP A 2 2.70 -4.26 34.25
N TRP A 3 3.82 -3.69 34.70
CA TRP A 3 5.07 -4.45 34.87
C TRP A 3 4.92 -5.61 35.88
N ARG A 4 3.82 -5.62 36.65
CA ARG A 4 3.45 -6.72 37.54
C ARG A 4 2.96 -7.98 36.82
N SER A 5 2.77 -7.96 35.50
CA SER A 5 2.24 -9.09 34.73
C SER A 5 3.11 -9.48 33.52
N LEU A 6 4.39 -9.13 33.50
CA LEU A 6 5.30 -9.59 32.44
C LEU A 6 5.47 -11.12 32.56
N THR A 7 5.19 -11.82 31.47
CA THR A 7 5.52 -13.24 31.30
C THR A 7 6.81 -13.37 30.49
N GLU A 8 7.28 -14.60 30.30
CA GLU A 8 8.38 -14.90 29.38
C GLU A 8 8.17 -14.25 28.00
N GLU A 9 9.27 -13.78 27.42
CA GLU A 9 9.31 -13.21 26.10
C GLU A 9 8.81 -14.22 25.06
N LYS A 10 7.97 -13.75 24.15
CA LYS A 10 7.51 -14.56 23.02
C LYS A 10 8.42 -14.31 21.82
N GLU A 11 8.75 -15.37 21.08
CA GLU A 11 9.50 -15.25 19.82
C GLU A 11 8.73 -14.46 18.76
N GLU A 12 7.40 -14.50 18.80
CA GLU A 12 6.50 -13.79 17.88
C GLU A 12 5.89 -12.52 18.52
N GLY A 13 5.43 -11.60 17.67
CA GLY A 13 4.83 -10.32 18.07
C GLY A 13 5.82 -9.17 18.14
N ASN A 14 5.37 -8.02 18.67
CA ASN A 14 6.07 -6.75 18.60
C ASN A 14 6.70 -6.28 19.93
N ILE A 15 6.85 -7.19 20.89
CA ILE A 15 7.44 -6.91 22.20
C ILE A 15 8.79 -7.62 22.28
N GLU A 16 9.82 -6.92 22.73
CA GLU A 16 11.17 -7.46 22.92
C GLU A 16 11.70 -7.14 24.31
N TYR A 17 12.34 -8.11 24.97
CA TYR A 17 13.02 -7.87 26.24
C TYR A 17 14.53 -7.79 26.03
N LYS A 18 15.17 -6.81 26.69
CA LYS A 18 16.62 -6.70 26.70
C LYS A 18 17.11 -6.35 28.09
N LEU A 19 17.97 -7.19 28.66
CA LEU A 19 18.57 -6.87 29.95
C LEU A 19 19.52 -5.67 29.84
N LYS A 20 20.46 -5.71 28.89
CA LYS A 20 21.48 -4.68 28.65
C LYS A 20 21.95 -4.77 27.21
N ILE A 21 22.35 -3.64 26.63
CA ILE A 21 23.10 -3.62 25.37
C ILE A 21 24.52 -3.13 25.67
N VAL A 22 25.48 -4.01 25.44
CA VAL A 22 26.92 -3.72 25.60
C VAL A 22 27.45 -3.31 24.24
N SER A 23 28.32 -2.29 24.20
CA SER A 23 28.99 -1.75 23.01
C SER A 23 29.20 -2.80 21.91
N PRO A 24 28.24 -2.92 20.96
CA PRO A 24 28.28 -3.96 19.96
C PRO A 24 29.34 -3.60 18.91
N ASP A 25 29.94 -4.63 18.32
CA ASP A 25 30.61 -4.48 17.04
C ASP A 25 29.57 -4.22 15.94
N GLU A 26 30.06 -3.91 14.73
CA GLU A 26 29.21 -3.60 13.58
C GLU A 26 28.22 -4.74 13.26
N ASP A 27 28.68 -6.00 13.33
CA ASP A 27 27.85 -7.18 13.07
C ASP A 27 26.73 -7.35 14.09
N ARG A 28 27.01 -7.14 15.39
CA ARG A 28 25.98 -7.19 16.44
C ARG A 28 24.99 -6.05 16.33
N LEU A 29 25.46 -4.87 15.93
CA LEU A 29 24.59 -3.71 15.72
C LEU A 29 23.63 -3.96 14.55
N GLU A 30 24.11 -4.60 13.48
CA GLU A 30 23.29 -4.99 12.34
C GLU A 30 22.26 -6.08 12.70
N ARG A 31 22.65 -7.05 13.52
CA ARG A 31 21.71 -8.06 14.06
C ARG A 31 20.61 -7.42 14.91
N LEU A 32 20.96 -6.45 15.75
CA LEU A 32 20.00 -5.70 16.56
C LEU A 32 19.03 -4.90 15.67
N ALA A 33 19.54 -4.23 14.64
CA ALA A 33 18.71 -3.52 13.67
C ALA A 33 17.75 -4.47 12.91
N THR A 34 18.24 -5.64 12.50
CA THR A 34 17.45 -6.65 11.78
C THR A 34 16.32 -7.22 12.66
N GLN A 35 16.63 -7.58 13.90
CA GLN A 35 15.62 -8.06 14.84
C GLN A 35 14.60 -6.96 15.19
N MET A 36 15.05 -5.70 15.32
CA MET A 36 14.15 -4.57 15.52
C MET A 36 13.20 -4.37 14.34
N ARG A 37 13.70 -4.49 13.11
CA ARG A 37 12.87 -4.45 11.89
C ARG A 37 11.81 -5.55 11.89
N TYR A 38 12.16 -6.77 12.33
CA TYR A 38 11.20 -7.87 12.45
C TYR A 38 10.07 -7.54 13.44
N ARG A 39 10.40 -7.09 14.66
CA ARG A 39 9.39 -6.71 15.67
C ARG A 39 8.49 -5.57 15.20
N LEU A 40 9.06 -4.58 14.51
CA LEU A 40 8.30 -3.48 13.94
C LEU A 40 7.32 -3.97 12.87
N ARG A 41 7.71 -4.94 12.03
CA ARG A 41 6.80 -5.53 11.04
C ARG A 41 5.62 -6.24 11.69
N GLU A 42 5.89 -7.05 12.72
CA GLU A 42 4.85 -7.76 13.48
C GLU A 42 3.88 -6.81 14.18
N GLY A 43 4.32 -5.59 14.51
CA GLY A 43 3.52 -4.57 15.19
C GLY A 43 3.03 -3.43 14.31
N GLY A 44 3.04 -3.58 12.98
CA GLY A 44 2.53 -2.55 12.06
C GLY A 44 3.30 -1.22 12.10
N GLY A 45 4.61 -1.28 12.31
CA GLY A 45 5.50 -0.13 12.42
C GLY A 45 5.79 0.33 13.85
N GLU A 46 5.29 -0.40 14.87
CA GLU A 46 5.50 -0.11 16.29
C GLU A 46 5.98 -1.35 17.05
N ALA A 47 6.97 -1.17 17.92
CA ALA A 47 7.46 -2.21 18.80
C ALA A 47 7.69 -1.67 20.21
N ILE A 48 7.47 -2.51 21.22
CA ILE A 48 7.73 -2.18 22.62
C ILE A 48 8.97 -2.93 23.08
N TYR A 49 9.93 -2.20 23.63
CA TYR A 49 11.17 -2.75 24.18
C TYR A 49 11.20 -2.54 25.68
N GLU A 50 11.35 -3.62 26.44
CA GLU A 50 11.48 -3.58 27.90
C GLU A 50 12.96 -3.73 28.28
N LEU A 51 13.59 -2.60 28.61
CA LEU A 51 15.02 -2.52 28.90
C LEU A 51 15.29 -2.68 30.40
N GLY A 52 16.29 -3.48 30.75
CA GLY A 52 16.57 -3.89 32.14
C GLY A 52 15.74 -5.09 32.60
N VAL A 53 15.07 -5.77 31.67
CA VAL A 53 14.22 -6.95 31.92
C VAL A 53 14.90 -8.19 31.35
N SER A 54 14.91 -9.30 32.10
CA SER A 54 15.39 -10.59 31.56
C SER A 54 14.39 -11.21 30.60
N ASN A 55 14.81 -12.19 29.80
CA ASN A 55 13.94 -12.90 28.88
C ASN A 55 12.76 -13.59 29.61
N ASP A 56 12.94 -13.98 30.87
CA ASP A 56 11.88 -14.53 31.74
C ASP A 56 10.92 -13.48 32.33
N GLY A 57 11.05 -12.20 31.94
CA GLY A 57 10.22 -11.10 32.44
C GLY A 57 10.64 -10.54 33.81
N LEU A 58 11.82 -10.89 34.34
CA LEU A 58 12.28 -10.38 35.63
C LEU A 58 12.84 -8.96 35.52
N LEU A 59 12.33 -8.05 36.36
CA LEU A 59 12.79 -6.67 36.46
C LEU A 59 14.13 -6.56 37.21
N ILE A 60 15.24 -6.81 36.52
CA ILE A 60 16.58 -6.73 37.10
C ILE A 60 17.02 -5.27 37.27
N GLY A 61 16.84 -4.45 36.24
CA GLY A 61 17.20 -3.04 36.21
C GLY A 61 18.69 -2.78 35.93
N LEU A 62 18.96 -1.57 35.44
CA LEU A 62 20.27 -1.08 35.02
C LEU A 62 20.68 0.15 35.83
N SER A 63 21.99 0.30 36.08
CA SER A 63 22.52 1.57 36.59
C SER A 63 22.35 2.70 35.56
N GLU A 64 22.45 3.97 35.99
CA GLU A 64 22.29 5.12 35.08
C GLU A 64 23.28 5.09 33.91
N HIS A 65 24.52 4.67 34.17
CA HIS A 65 25.54 4.54 33.13
C HIS A 65 25.15 3.47 32.10
N GLU A 66 24.76 2.29 32.56
CA GLU A 66 24.40 1.17 31.68
C GLU A 66 23.13 1.43 30.89
N LEU A 67 22.16 2.12 31.50
CA LEU A 67 20.94 2.55 30.83
C LEU A 67 21.29 3.54 29.71
N LYS A 68 22.11 4.54 30.00
CA LYS A 68 22.54 5.54 29.01
C LYS A 68 23.28 4.90 27.84
N GLU A 69 24.19 3.97 28.11
CA GLU A 69 24.89 3.22 27.05
C GLU A 69 23.94 2.35 26.24
N SER A 70 23.04 1.62 26.89
CA SER A 70 22.09 0.74 26.20
C SER A 70 21.15 1.54 25.29
N LEU A 71 20.64 2.68 25.77
CA LEU A 71 19.81 3.59 25.00
C LEU A 71 20.56 4.19 23.80
N LYS A 72 21.86 4.53 23.97
CA LYS A 72 22.69 5.01 22.86
C LYS A 72 22.75 3.98 21.74
N TRP A 73 23.05 2.73 22.05
CA TRP A 73 23.17 1.67 21.03
C TRP A 73 21.84 1.24 20.43
N LEU A 74 20.76 1.20 21.22
CA LEU A 74 19.41 1.03 20.70
C LEU A 74 19.05 2.15 19.72
N SER A 75 19.35 3.40 20.08
CA SER A 75 19.08 4.55 19.22
C SER A 75 19.88 4.49 17.93
N GLU A 76 21.11 3.99 17.96
CA GLU A 76 21.93 3.82 16.77
C GLU A 76 21.36 2.73 15.84
N ALA A 77 20.93 1.60 16.40
CA ALA A 77 20.24 0.55 15.63
C ALA A 77 18.91 1.06 15.04
N ALA A 78 18.12 1.80 15.81
CA ALA A 78 16.86 2.38 15.35
C ALA A 78 17.07 3.36 14.19
N LYS A 79 18.10 4.21 14.25
CA LYS A 79 18.43 5.14 13.16
C LYS A 79 18.74 4.42 11.85
N ARG A 80 19.47 3.30 11.89
CA ARG A 80 19.81 2.51 10.68
C ARG A 80 18.58 2.00 9.94
N ILE A 81 17.47 1.81 10.64
CA ILE A 81 16.23 1.32 10.06
C ILE A 81 15.16 2.41 9.94
N GLY A 82 15.50 3.68 10.17
CA GLY A 82 14.55 4.79 10.08
C GLY A 82 13.50 4.80 11.20
N ALA A 83 13.83 4.29 12.39
CA ALA A 83 12.95 4.30 13.55
C ALA A 83 13.41 5.33 14.61
N LYS A 84 12.46 5.83 15.41
CA LYS A 84 12.72 6.66 16.60
C LYS A 84 12.29 5.93 17.86
N ILE A 85 12.99 6.21 18.96
CA ILE A 85 12.73 5.65 20.27
C ILE A 85 12.15 6.74 21.18
N THR A 86 11.04 6.42 21.85
CA THR A 86 10.43 7.25 22.90
C THR A 86 10.35 6.46 24.20
N ILE A 87 10.74 7.06 25.32
CA ILE A 87 10.53 6.44 26.64
C ILE A 87 9.06 6.58 27.01
N LEU A 88 8.37 5.46 27.24
CA LEU A 88 6.97 5.46 27.68
C LEU A 88 6.87 5.54 29.20
N ARG A 89 7.68 4.73 29.90
CA ARG A 89 7.70 4.67 31.38
C ARG A 89 9.08 4.30 31.89
N GLU A 90 9.42 4.85 33.07
CA GLU A 90 10.55 4.42 33.88
C GLU A 90 10.06 3.75 35.17
N GLY A 91 10.75 2.70 35.59
CA GLY A 91 10.46 1.93 36.79
C GLY A 91 11.72 1.56 37.55
N LYS A 92 11.55 0.91 38.71
CA LYS A 92 12.65 0.37 39.50
C LYS A 92 12.69 -1.15 39.39
N GLY A 93 13.83 -1.66 38.94
CA GLY A 93 14.21 -3.07 39.07
C GLY A 93 14.99 -3.33 40.35
N LYS A 94 15.42 -4.57 40.54
CA LYS A 94 16.20 -5.02 41.72
C LYS A 94 17.52 -4.27 41.92
N LYS A 95 18.19 -3.89 40.83
CA LYS A 95 19.55 -3.32 40.81
C LYS A 95 19.66 -2.00 40.04
N GLY A 96 18.53 -1.32 39.78
CA GLY A 96 18.55 -0.07 39.05
C GLY A 96 17.21 0.27 38.41
N LYS A 97 17.24 0.98 37.28
CA LYS A 97 16.06 1.38 36.52
C LYS A 97 15.69 0.35 35.46
N VAL A 98 14.39 0.17 35.25
CA VAL A 98 13.83 -0.49 34.07
C VAL A 98 13.09 0.54 33.24
N VAL A 99 13.08 0.40 31.92
CA VAL A 99 12.49 1.39 31.03
C VAL A 99 11.72 0.69 29.92
N GLU A 100 10.47 1.09 29.73
CA GLU A 100 9.69 0.69 28.56
C GLU A 100 9.89 1.74 27.47
N LEU A 101 10.25 1.25 26.29
CA LEU A 101 10.56 2.06 25.13
C LEU A 101 9.54 1.73 24.03
N LEU A 102 8.97 2.78 23.44
CA LEU A 102 8.28 2.68 22.16
C LEU A 102 9.27 2.94 21.05
N ILE A 103 9.48 1.94 20.21
CA ILE A 103 10.19 2.09 18.93
C ILE A 103 9.13 2.22 17.85
N ARG A 104 9.20 3.28 17.05
CA ARG A 104 8.25 3.55 15.97
C ARG A 104 8.99 3.89 14.70
N MET A 105 8.60 3.27 13.58
CA MET A 105 9.07 3.67 12.25
C MET A 105 8.70 5.12 11.98
N VAL A 106 9.67 5.92 11.52
CA VAL A 106 9.45 7.32 11.18
C VAL A 106 9.84 7.52 9.73
N LYS A 107 8.85 7.87 8.91
CA LYS A 107 9.07 8.34 7.56
C LYS A 107 8.96 9.86 7.57
N GLU A 108 10.10 10.55 7.39
CA GLU A 108 10.15 12.01 7.38
C GLU A 108 9.62 12.56 6.04
N ASP A 109 9.86 11.82 4.94
CA ASP A 109 9.38 12.14 3.59
C ASP A 109 8.27 11.18 3.15
N PHE A 110 7.04 11.68 3.02
CA PHE A 110 5.93 10.90 2.49
C PHE A 110 6.02 10.77 0.97
N PRO A 111 5.69 9.60 0.38
CA PRO A 111 5.70 9.45 -1.06
C PRO A 111 4.71 10.41 -1.72
N ILE A 112 5.04 10.87 -2.93
CA ILE A 112 4.08 11.59 -3.76
C ILE A 112 2.89 10.67 -4.04
N TYR A 113 1.70 11.08 -3.64
CA TYR A 113 0.51 10.26 -3.68
C TYR A 113 -0.42 10.69 -4.81
N VAL A 114 -0.74 9.76 -5.72
CA VAL A 114 -1.66 9.97 -6.85
C VAL A 114 -2.85 9.03 -6.71
N MET A 115 -4.05 9.58 -6.68
CA MET A 115 -5.29 8.81 -6.54
C MET A 115 -5.98 8.61 -7.89
N VAL A 116 -6.23 7.34 -8.21
CA VAL A 116 -6.81 6.92 -9.50
C VAL A 116 -7.98 5.96 -9.26
N PRO A 117 -9.22 6.46 -9.18
CA PRO A 117 -10.40 5.61 -9.23
C PRO A 117 -10.50 4.89 -10.56
N VAL A 118 -10.90 3.62 -10.48
CA VAL A 118 -11.03 2.74 -11.63
C VAL A 118 -12.50 2.55 -11.94
N LEU A 119 -12.90 3.01 -13.12
CA LEU A 119 -14.29 3.02 -13.59
C LEU A 119 -14.42 2.23 -14.88
N GLY A 120 -15.64 1.81 -15.17
CA GLY A 120 -15.94 1.10 -16.40
C GLY A 120 -17.17 0.22 -16.26
N ASN A 121 -17.59 -0.40 -17.35
CA ASN A 121 -18.75 -1.27 -17.32
C ASN A 121 -18.51 -2.50 -16.42
N VAL A 122 -19.58 -3.20 -16.05
CA VAL A 122 -19.44 -4.54 -15.48
C VAL A 122 -18.67 -5.42 -16.47
N ASP A 123 -17.76 -6.24 -15.95
CA ASP A 123 -16.91 -7.14 -16.75
C ASP A 123 -15.92 -6.43 -17.70
N SER A 124 -15.62 -5.14 -17.48
CA SER A 124 -14.60 -4.44 -18.26
C SER A 124 -13.15 -4.72 -17.82
N GLY A 125 -12.95 -5.65 -16.87
CA GLY A 125 -11.61 -6.04 -16.41
C GLY A 125 -10.96 -5.09 -15.40
N LYS A 126 -11.73 -4.23 -14.72
CA LYS A 126 -11.22 -3.27 -13.70
C LYS A 126 -10.33 -3.93 -12.64
N SER A 127 -10.90 -4.83 -11.84
CA SER A 127 -10.22 -5.47 -10.72
C SER A 127 -9.12 -6.40 -11.19
N THR A 128 -9.28 -7.05 -12.34
CA THR A 128 -8.22 -7.84 -12.98
C THR A 128 -7.02 -6.95 -13.33
N THR A 129 -7.26 -5.78 -13.92
CA THR A 129 -6.18 -4.83 -14.27
C THR A 129 -5.43 -4.36 -13.04
N ILE A 130 -6.14 -4.02 -11.95
CA ILE A 130 -5.53 -3.66 -10.67
C ILE A 130 -4.71 -4.83 -10.11
N GLY A 131 -5.26 -6.04 -10.10
CA GLY A 131 -4.58 -7.23 -9.60
C GLY A 131 -3.28 -7.53 -10.36
N VAL A 132 -3.29 -7.40 -11.68
CA VAL A 132 -2.08 -7.56 -12.51
C VAL A 132 -1.07 -6.47 -12.19
N LEU A 133 -1.47 -5.20 -12.20
CA LEU A 133 -0.57 -4.08 -11.94
C LEU A 133 0.05 -4.14 -10.54
N CYS A 134 -0.71 -4.48 -9.51
CA CYS A 134 -0.19 -4.49 -8.13
C CYS A 134 0.55 -5.77 -7.75
N SER A 135 0.28 -6.91 -8.41
CA SER A 135 0.97 -8.17 -8.09
C SER A 135 2.09 -8.55 -9.05
N GLY A 136 2.12 -8.00 -10.26
CA GLY A 136 3.09 -8.36 -11.30
C GLY A 136 2.79 -9.69 -11.98
N GLU A 137 1.67 -10.33 -11.63
CA GLU A 137 1.25 -11.61 -12.20
C GLU A 137 0.07 -11.44 -13.16
N LEU A 138 0.14 -12.11 -14.31
CA LEU A 138 -0.94 -12.11 -15.29
C LEU A 138 -2.15 -12.89 -14.78
N ASP A 139 -3.34 -12.47 -15.19
CA ASP A 139 -4.55 -13.24 -14.95
C ASP A 139 -4.60 -14.48 -15.85
N ASN A 140 -5.09 -15.59 -15.29
CA ASN A 140 -5.20 -16.86 -16.01
C ASN A 140 -6.54 -17.03 -16.75
N GLY A 141 -7.33 -15.96 -16.88
CA GLY A 141 -8.68 -15.99 -17.46
C GLY A 141 -9.76 -16.54 -16.51
N SER A 142 -9.35 -17.10 -15.37
CA SER A 142 -10.26 -17.58 -14.30
C SER A 142 -10.30 -16.60 -13.11
N GLY A 143 -9.64 -15.45 -13.22
CA GLY A 143 -9.64 -14.41 -12.19
C GLY A 143 -8.60 -14.60 -11.10
N LEU A 144 -7.45 -15.23 -11.39
CA LEU A 144 -6.33 -15.36 -10.45
C LEU A 144 -5.79 -14.00 -9.99
N ALA A 145 -5.58 -13.05 -10.90
CA ALA A 145 -5.12 -11.72 -10.52
C ALA A 145 -6.23 -10.95 -9.80
N ARG A 146 -7.48 -11.10 -10.27
CA ARG A 146 -8.66 -10.53 -9.61
C ARG A 146 -8.79 -11.01 -8.17
N SER A 147 -8.64 -12.31 -7.89
CA SER A 147 -8.89 -12.86 -6.55
C SER A 147 -7.98 -12.28 -5.47
N LYS A 148 -6.76 -11.87 -5.83
CA LYS A 148 -5.80 -11.23 -4.92
C LYS A 148 -6.25 -9.88 -4.38
N VAL A 149 -7.12 -9.18 -5.11
CA VAL A 149 -7.60 -7.84 -4.74
C VAL A 149 -9.02 -7.84 -4.16
N LEU A 150 -9.70 -8.99 -4.14
CA LEU A 150 -11.02 -9.12 -3.52
C LEU A 150 -10.91 -9.20 -2.00
N ARG A 151 -11.82 -8.53 -1.29
CA ARG A 151 -11.77 -8.45 0.18
C ARG A 151 -12.67 -9.45 0.88
N TYR A 152 -13.76 -9.87 0.22
CA TYR A 152 -14.79 -10.68 0.87
C TYR A 152 -15.00 -12.05 0.21
N LEU A 153 -15.39 -13.03 1.03
CA LEU A 153 -15.60 -14.40 0.59
C LEU A 153 -16.67 -14.53 -0.50
N HIS A 154 -17.75 -13.73 -0.45
CA HIS A 154 -18.79 -13.76 -1.48
C HIS A 154 -18.30 -13.16 -2.80
N GLU A 155 -17.34 -12.22 -2.78
CA GLU A 155 -16.71 -11.70 -4.00
C GLU A 155 -15.85 -12.79 -4.64
N LEU A 156 -15.07 -13.52 -3.83
CA LEU A 156 -14.26 -14.67 -4.30
C LEU A 156 -15.14 -15.77 -4.92
N LYS A 157 -16.27 -16.10 -4.27
CA LYS A 157 -17.21 -17.14 -4.76
C LYS A 157 -17.91 -16.75 -6.06
N THR A 158 -18.27 -15.48 -6.22
CA THR A 158 -19.05 -15.00 -7.38
C THR A 158 -18.19 -14.41 -8.49
N GLY A 159 -16.94 -14.06 -8.20
CA GLY A 159 -16.07 -13.30 -9.08
C GLY A 159 -16.50 -11.84 -9.29
N ARG A 160 -17.40 -11.31 -8.43
CA ARG A 160 -17.93 -9.95 -8.54
C ARG A 160 -17.48 -9.10 -7.35
N THR A 161 -16.96 -7.92 -7.64
CA THR A 161 -16.69 -6.87 -6.64
C THR A 161 -17.98 -6.26 -6.14
N SER A 162 -18.07 -6.07 -4.83
CA SER A 162 -19.26 -5.55 -4.14
C SER A 162 -18.95 -4.42 -3.17
N SER A 163 -17.69 -4.05 -3.05
CA SER A 163 -17.20 -3.12 -2.05
C SER A 163 -16.16 -2.17 -2.64
N ILE A 164 -15.93 -1.07 -1.93
CA ILE A 164 -14.89 -0.12 -2.29
C ILE A 164 -13.56 -0.61 -1.73
N SER A 165 -12.57 -0.79 -2.58
CA SER A 165 -11.22 -1.17 -2.18
C SER A 165 -10.17 -0.22 -2.72
N SER A 166 -9.06 -0.13 -2.01
CA SER A 166 -7.88 0.66 -2.38
C SER A 166 -6.70 -0.27 -2.48
N HIS A 167 -5.87 -0.08 -3.50
CA HIS A 167 -4.69 -0.89 -3.76
C HIS A 167 -3.54 0.02 -4.19
N LEU A 168 -2.37 -0.16 -3.56
CA LEU A 168 -1.21 0.68 -3.79
C LEU A 168 -0.27 0.06 -4.83
N LEU A 169 0.19 0.88 -5.76
CA LEU A 169 1.30 0.59 -6.66
C LEU A 169 2.42 1.58 -6.38
N GLY A 170 3.53 1.08 -5.84
CA GLY A 170 4.67 1.85 -5.41
C GLY A 170 5.76 1.97 -6.47
N PHE A 171 6.43 3.12 -6.52
CA PHE A 171 7.57 3.39 -7.37
C PHE A 171 8.75 3.91 -6.54
N SER A 172 9.94 3.36 -6.78
CA SER A 172 11.20 3.83 -6.20
C SER A 172 11.68 5.14 -6.84
N GLU A 173 12.75 5.72 -6.31
CA GLU A 173 13.39 6.92 -6.89
C GLU A 173 13.88 6.71 -8.33
N ASN A 174 14.23 5.46 -8.67
CA ASN A 174 14.67 5.06 -10.01
C ASN A 174 13.49 4.76 -10.95
N GLY A 175 12.25 4.85 -10.46
CA GLY A 175 11.05 4.53 -11.24
C GLY A 175 10.71 3.04 -11.32
N GLU A 176 11.36 2.19 -10.52
CA GLU A 176 11.08 0.76 -10.47
C GLU A 176 9.84 0.46 -9.62
N ILE A 177 9.09 -0.58 -9.98
CA ILE A 177 7.90 -0.98 -9.22
C ILE A 177 8.32 -1.70 -7.93
N VAL A 178 7.92 -1.14 -6.80
CA VAL A 178 8.28 -1.65 -5.47
C VAL A 178 7.58 -2.98 -5.17
N ASN A 179 6.28 -3.08 -5.49
CA ASN A 179 5.43 -4.23 -5.16
C ASN A 179 6.07 -5.57 -5.55
N TYR A 180 6.70 -5.65 -6.71
CA TYR A 180 7.16 -6.91 -7.30
C TYR A 180 8.40 -7.48 -6.59
N ASN A 181 9.08 -6.67 -5.78
CA ASN A 181 10.25 -7.08 -5.01
C ASN A 181 9.92 -7.39 -3.54
N LEU A 182 8.65 -7.27 -3.13
CA LEU A 182 8.21 -7.56 -1.77
C LEU A 182 7.87 -9.05 -1.61
N ALA A 183 8.02 -9.56 -0.39
CA ALA A 183 7.57 -10.92 -0.05
C ALA A 183 6.05 -11.07 -0.19
N SER A 184 5.31 -9.99 0.08
CA SER A 184 3.88 -9.86 -0.16
C SER A 184 3.62 -8.63 -1.05
N PRO A 185 3.35 -8.81 -2.36
CA PRO A 185 3.20 -7.69 -3.29
C PRO A 185 2.06 -6.71 -3.00
N LEU A 186 1.16 -7.05 -2.07
CA LEU A 186 0.02 -6.24 -1.67
C LEU A 186 0.12 -5.71 -0.23
N ASP A 187 1.29 -5.85 0.42
CA ASP A 187 1.53 -5.26 1.74
C ASP A 187 1.61 -3.73 1.62
N GLU A 188 0.50 -3.06 1.92
CA GLU A 188 0.37 -1.60 1.79
C GLU A 188 1.39 -0.83 2.63
N ALA A 189 1.79 -1.36 3.80
CA ALA A 189 2.75 -0.70 4.67
C ALA A 189 4.15 -0.76 4.06
N GLU A 190 4.59 -1.93 3.61
CA GLU A 190 5.89 -2.07 2.94
C GLU A 190 5.93 -1.28 1.62
N ILE A 191 4.85 -1.29 0.82
CA ILE A 191 4.77 -0.47 -0.41
C ILE A 191 4.94 1.00 -0.06
N PHE A 192 4.18 1.51 0.91
CA PHE A 192 4.22 2.93 1.27
C PHE A 192 5.58 3.36 1.82
N LEU A 193 6.20 2.52 2.67
CA LEU A 193 7.49 2.82 3.29
C LEU A 193 8.65 2.77 2.29
N ASN A 194 8.62 1.88 1.31
CA ASN A 194 9.71 1.71 0.33
C ASN A 194 9.52 2.51 -0.98
N SER A 195 8.42 3.26 -1.11
CA SER A 195 8.15 4.07 -2.30
C SER A 195 8.50 5.55 -2.12
N SER A 196 8.89 6.17 -3.24
CA SER A 196 9.02 7.63 -3.38
C SER A 196 7.80 8.24 -4.08
N LYS A 197 7.09 7.44 -4.87
CA LYS A 197 5.78 7.78 -5.45
C LYS A 197 4.83 6.59 -5.33
N VAL A 198 3.56 6.86 -5.01
CA VAL A 198 2.52 5.84 -4.87
C VAL A 198 1.33 6.22 -5.73
N ILE A 199 0.88 5.29 -6.55
CA ILE A 199 -0.42 5.34 -7.22
C ILE A 199 -1.40 4.49 -6.41
N CYS A 200 -2.47 5.11 -5.95
CA CYS A 200 -3.56 4.41 -5.26
C CYS A 200 -4.73 4.20 -6.22
N PHE A 201 -4.94 2.94 -6.60
CA PHE A 201 -6.11 2.54 -7.36
C PHE A 201 -7.30 2.33 -6.43
N VAL A 202 -8.44 2.93 -6.78
CA VAL A 202 -9.69 2.76 -6.02
C VAL A 202 -10.70 2.00 -6.88
N ASP A 203 -10.99 0.75 -6.53
CA ASP A 203 -12.07 -0.04 -7.14
C ASP A 203 -13.38 0.28 -6.41
N LEU A 204 -14.40 0.72 -7.13
CA LEU A 204 -15.66 1.18 -6.53
C LEU A 204 -16.75 0.10 -6.43
N GLY A 205 -16.53 -1.11 -6.97
CA GLY A 205 -17.41 -2.26 -6.73
C GLY A 205 -18.91 -2.01 -6.96
N GLY A 206 -19.29 -1.25 -8.00
CA GLY A 206 -20.69 -0.93 -8.33
C GLY A 206 -21.28 0.29 -7.61
N HIS A 207 -20.53 0.98 -6.75
CA HIS A 207 -20.93 2.23 -6.09
C HIS A 207 -20.62 3.51 -6.91
N GLU A 208 -20.55 3.37 -8.24
CA GLU A 208 -20.05 4.39 -9.15
C GLU A 208 -21.03 5.58 -9.33
N ARG A 209 -22.32 5.39 -8.96
CA ARG A 209 -23.38 6.42 -9.08
C ARG A 209 -23.15 7.69 -8.26
N TYR A 210 -22.31 7.65 -7.22
CA TYR A 210 -22.02 8.81 -6.35
C TYR A 210 -20.54 9.15 -6.28
N LEU A 211 -19.80 8.94 -7.38
CA LEU A 211 -18.34 9.05 -7.49
C LEU A 211 -17.69 10.14 -6.62
N ARG A 212 -18.11 11.41 -6.75
CA ARG A 212 -17.46 12.52 -6.04
C ARG A 212 -17.66 12.46 -4.53
N THR A 213 -18.87 12.15 -4.08
CA THR A 213 -19.23 12.10 -2.66
C THR A 213 -18.69 10.81 -2.03
N THR A 214 -18.78 9.70 -2.76
CA THR A 214 -18.19 8.42 -2.37
C THR A 214 -16.68 8.54 -2.20
N LEU A 215 -15.97 9.09 -3.19
CA LEU A 215 -14.50 9.24 -3.10
C LEU A 215 -14.11 10.24 -2.02
N LYS A 216 -14.71 11.44 -1.96
CA LYS A 216 -14.41 12.39 -0.89
C LYS A 216 -14.71 11.84 0.51
N GLY A 217 -15.80 11.09 0.66
CA GLY A 217 -16.21 10.52 1.94
C GLY A 217 -15.35 9.33 2.36
N VAL A 218 -14.90 8.51 1.42
CA VAL A 218 -14.10 7.29 1.69
C VAL A 218 -12.61 7.58 1.78
N THR A 219 -12.09 8.48 0.94
CA THR A 219 -10.64 8.71 0.82
C THR A 219 -10.19 10.08 1.34
N GLY A 220 -11.12 10.98 1.68
CA GLY A 220 -10.81 12.33 2.16
C GLY A 220 -10.16 13.25 1.11
N ARG A 221 -9.97 12.79 -0.13
CA ARG A 221 -9.25 13.50 -1.19
C ARG A 221 -10.05 13.49 -2.51
N ALA A 222 -9.85 14.50 -3.34
CA ALA A 222 -10.32 14.46 -4.72
C ALA A 222 -9.40 13.56 -5.57
N PRO A 223 -9.95 12.81 -6.54
CA PRO A 223 -9.13 12.01 -7.44
C PRO A 223 -8.28 12.91 -8.36
N ASP A 224 -7.04 12.50 -8.61
CA ASP A 224 -6.12 13.21 -9.49
C ASP A 224 -6.36 12.82 -10.96
N TYR A 225 -6.65 11.54 -11.21
CA TYR A 225 -7.01 10.99 -12.52
C TYR A 225 -8.15 9.97 -12.38
N ILE A 226 -8.80 9.61 -13.48
CA ILE A 226 -9.70 8.47 -13.58
C ILE A 226 -9.15 7.49 -14.62
N MET A 227 -9.04 6.22 -14.24
CA MET A 227 -8.83 5.12 -15.18
C MET A 227 -10.20 4.63 -15.66
N LEU A 228 -10.49 4.75 -16.96
CA LEU A 228 -11.72 4.20 -17.53
C LEU A 228 -11.39 2.92 -18.32
N CYS A 229 -11.71 1.76 -17.74
CA CYS A 229 -11.54 0.46 -18.38
C CYS A 229 -12.71 0.16 -19.33
N ILE A 230 -12.37 -0.10 -20.60
CA ILE A 230 -13.32 -0.48 -21.65
C ILE A 230 -12.87 -1.80 -22.25
N ALA A 231 -13.73 -2.83 -22.21
CA ALA A 231 -13.39 -4.10 -22.83
C ALA A 231 -13.53 -4.02 -24.35
N ALA A 232 -12.52 -4.49 -25.08
CA ALA A 232 -12.44 -4.46 -26.53
C ALA A 232 -13.46 -5.37 -27.24
N ASN A 233 -14.13 -6.26 -26.51
CA ASN A 233 -15.25 -7.06 -27.05
C ASN A 233 -16.62 -6.41 -26.84
N ALA A 234 -16.73 -5.38 -25.99
CA ALA A 234 -18.00 -4.75 -25.60
C ALA A 234 -18.09 -3.27 -25.99
N GLY A 235 -16.97 -2.53 -25.93
CA GLY A 235 -16.92 -1.10 -26.21
C GLY A 235 -17.54 -0.22 -25.11
N LEU A 236 -17.82 1.04 -25.45
CA LEU A 236 -18.33 2.04 -24.50
C LEU A 236 -19.85 1.87 -24.32
N ILE A 237 -20.26 0.97 -23.45
CA ILE A 237 -21.66 0.64 -23.17
C ILE A 237 -22.04 0.81 -21.70
N GLY A 238 -23.35 0.93 -21.44
CA GLY A 238 -23.91 0.93 -20.08
C GLY A 238 -23.27 1.97 -19.18
N THR A 239 -22.80 1.52 -18.01
CA THR A 239 -22.25 2.41 -16.98
C THR A 239 -20.94 3.07 -17.41
N ALA A 240 -20.20 2.52 -18.39
CA ALA A 240 -18.99 3.17 -18.90
C ALA A 240 -19.28 4.54 -19.54
N LYS A 241 -20.42 4.69 -20.24
CA LYS A 241 -20.85 5.99 -20.80
C LYS A 241 -21.20 6.98 -19.68
N GLU A 242 -21.89 6.50 -18.64
CA GLU A 242 -22.25 7.31 -17.47
C GLU A 242 -20.99 7.80 -16.73
N HIS A 243 -20.01 6.92 -16.51
CA HIS A 243 -18.75 7.28 -15.85
C HIS A 243 -17.94 8.30 -16.64
N LEU A 244 -17.90 8.20 -17.97
CA LEU A 244 -17.26 9.20 -18.82
C LEU A 244 -17.96 10.57 -18.67
N GLY A 245 -19.29 10.57 -18.60
CA GLY A 245 -20.08 11.77 -18.32
C GLY A 245 -19.74 12.38 -16.96
N ILE A 246 -19.71 11.56 -15.91
CA ILE A 246 -19.33 11.99 -14.55
C ILE A 246 -17.93 12.60 -14.54
N ALA A 247 -16.94 11.92 -15.12
CA ALA A 247 -15.57 12.42 -15.16
C ALA A 247 -15.45 13.76 -15.91
N THR A 248 -16.20 13.91 -17.01
CA THR A 248 -16.27 15.14 -17.80
C THR A 248 -16.86 16.29 -16.97
N VAL A 249 -18.00 16.07 -16.30
CA VAL A 249 -18.66 17.08 -15.45
C VAL A 249 -17.78 17.49 -14.27
N LEU A 250 -17.10 16.52 -13.65
CA LEU A 250 -16.18 16.77 -12.56
C LEU A 250 -14.84 17.39 -13.00
N ARG A 251 -14.60 17.49 -14.31
CA ARG A 251 -13.37 17.99 -14.93
C ARG A 251 -12.11 17.27 -14.46
N ILE A 252 -12.24 15.97 -14.17
CA ILE A 252 -11.10 15.13 -13.80
C ILE A 252 -10.47 14.58 -15.09
N PRO A 253 -9.13 14.61 -15.23
CA PRO A 253 -8.44 13.96 -16.34
C PRO A 253 -8.74 12.46 -16.41
N VAL A 254 -9.00 11.94 -17.61
CA VAL A 254 -9.32 10.53 -17.84
C VAL A 254 -8.30 9.94 -18.79
N PHE A 255 -7.76 8.79 -18.44
CA PHE A 255 -7.09 7.91 -19.38
C PHE A 255 -7.90 6.64 -19.54
N ILE A 256 -7.95 6.12 -20.77
CA ILE A 256 -8.78 4.98 -21.12
C ILE A 256 -7.87 3.77 -21.34
N VAL A 257 -8.21 2.66 -20.69
CA VAL A 257 -7.51 1.39 -20.87
C VAL A 257 -8.43 0.44 -21.62
N LEU A 258 -8.02 0.06 -22.83
CA LEU A 258 -8.70 -0.98 -23.60
C LEU A 258 -8.24 -2.36 -23.10
N THR A 259 -9.14 -3.10 -22.46
CA THR A 259 -8.88 -4.44 -21.90
C THR A 259 -9.42 -5.54 -22.82
N LYS A 260 -9.08 -6.80 -22.55
CA LYS A 260 -9.55 -7.98 -23.31
C LYS A 260 -9.25 -7.91 -24.81
N ILE A 261 -8.13 -7.29 -25.18
CA ILE A 261 -7.70 -7.13 -26.58
C ILE A 261 -7.36 -8.47 -27.23
N ASP A 262 -6.98 -9.46 -26.43
CA ASP A 262 -6.72 -10.85 -26.81
C ASP A 262 -7.99 -11.60 -27.24
N MET A 263 -9.16 -11.20 -26.72
CA MET A 263 -10.45 -11.82 -27.05
C MET A 263 -11.16 -11.18 -28.25
N ALA A 264 -10.71 -10.00 -28.68
CA ALA A 264 -11.39 -9.22 -29.71
C ALA A 264 -10.65 -9.33 -31.06
N PRO A 265 -11.32 -9.70 -32.16
CA PRO A 265 -10.72 -9.63 -33.49
C PRO A 265 -10.24 -8.22 -33.82
N HIS A 266 -9.17 -8.11 -34.61
CA HIS A 266 -8.55 -6.82 -34.95
C HIS A 266 -9.56 -5.77 -35.47
N GLU A 267 -10.45 -6.18 -36.37
CA GLU A 267 -11.50 -5.31 -36.93
C GLU A 267 -12.46 -4.76 -35.87
N VAL A 268 -12.80 -5.58 -34.86
CA VAL A 268 -13.69 -5.18 -33.76
C VAL A 268 -13.00 -4.16 -32.86
N LYS A 269 -11.71 -4.40 -32.55
CA LYS A 269 -10.87 -3.49 -31.75
C LYS A 269 -10.76 -2.12 -32.41
N GLU A 270 -10.41 -2.07 -33.71
CA GLU A 270 -10.28 -0.80 -34.46
C GLU A 270 -11.59 -0.03 -34.53
N ARG A 271 -12.71 -0.74 -34.72
CA ARG A 271 -14.04 -0.14 -34.71
C ARG A 271 -14.35 0.49 -33.35
N ILE A 272 -14.07 -0.21 -32.25
CA ILE A 272 -14.31 0.30 -30.89
C ILE A 272 -13.41 1.49 -30.57
N LEU A 273 -12.13 1.42 -30.93
CA LEU A 273 -11.22 2.55 -30.77
C LEU A 273 -11.74 3.79 -31.52
N SER A 274 -12.16 3.61 -32.77
CA SER A 274 -12.76 4.69 -33.58
C SER A 274 -14.03 5.26 -32.94
N GLU A 275 -14.90 4.40 -32.40
CA GLU A 275 -16.11 4.83 -31.69
C GLU A 275 -15.76 5.65 -30.43
N VAL A 276 -14.83 5.17 -29.62
CA VAL A 276 -14.39 5.86 -28.40
C VAL A 276 -13.80 7.23 -28.73
N LEU A 277 -12.89 7.30 -29.72
CA LEU A 277 -12.29 8.55 -30.17
C LEU A 277 -13.34 9.54 -30.70
N HIS A 278 -14.32 9.05 -31.45
CA HIS A 278 -15.41 9.87 -31.94
C HIS A 278 -16.28 10.42 -30.80
N ILE A 279 -16.62 9.59 -29.81
CA ILE A 279 -17.40 10.01 -28.64
C ILE A 279 -16.65 11.08 -27.83
N LEU A 280 -15.36 10.92 -27.60
CA LEU A 280 -14.56 11.89 -26.84
C LEU A 280 -14.53 13.28 -27.49
N LYS A 281 -14.65 13.34 -28.83
CA LYS A 281 -14.70 14.59 -29.60
C LYS A 281 -16.09 15.21 -29.68
N LYS A 282 -17.16 14.50 -29.27
CA LYS A 282 -18.53 15.01 -29.37
C LYS A 282 -18.73 16.28 -28.53
N PRO A 283 -19.63 17.18 -28.97
CA PRO A 283 -20.08 18.31 -28.15
C PRO A 283 -20.56 17.84 -26.78
N GLY A 284 -20.09 18.50 -25.72
CA GLY A 284 -20.39 18.15 -24.33
C GLY A 284 -19.30 17.35 -23.63
N ILE A 285 -18.47 16.59 -24.37
CA ILE A 285 -17.23 15.99 -23.85
C ILE A 285 -16.03 16.82 -24.26
N SER A 286 -15.92 17.14 -25.55
CA SER A 286 -14.94 18.08 -26.12
C SER A 286 -13.50 17.84 -25.65
N LYS A 287 -13.09 16.58 -25.60
CA LYS A 287 -11.72 16.16 -25.25
C LYS A 287 -10.89 15.98 -26.53
N ILE A 288 -9.58 16.15 -26.38
CA ILE A 288 -8.59 15.85 -27.42
C ILE A 288 -7.92 14.54 -27.01
N PRO A 289 -8.38 13.38 -27.54
CA PRO A 289 -7.77 12.11 -27.20
C PRO A 289 -6.39 11.97 -27.85
N ILE A 290 -5.42 11.50 -27.07
CA ILE A 290 -4.11 11.06 -27.54
C ILE A 290 -4.11 9.53 -27.43
N VAL A 291 -3.79 8.86 -28.53
CA VAL A 291 -3.64 7.39 -28.53
C VAL A 291 -2.20 7.09 -28.14
N VAL A 292 -2.03 6.22 -27.15
CA VAL A 292 -0.73 5.80 -26.64
C VAL A 292 -0.50 4.36 -27.10
N ASN A 293 0.42 4.16 -28.05
CA ASN A 293 0.80 2.84 -28.54
C ASN A 293 2.17 2.41 -28.00
N GLU A 294 3.08 3.38 -27.86
CA GLU A 294 4.43 3.18 -27.37
C GLU A 294 4.71 4.05 -26.15
N ILE A 295 5.82 3.78 -25.45
CA ILE A 295 6.21 4.53 -24.25
C ILE A 295 6.47 6.00 -24.58
N ASP A 296 7.03 6.27 -25.75
CA ASP A 296 7.32 7.63 -26.20
C ASP A 296 6.03 8.47 -26.39
N ASP A 297 4.91 7.84 -26.74
CA ASP A 297 3.61 8.53 -26.83
C ASP A 297 3.09 8.98 -25.45
N ALA A 298 3.57 8.35 -24.37
CA ALA A 298 3.20 8.69 -23.00
C ALA A 298 4.07 9.81 -22.39
N ILE A 299 5.21 10.13 -23.03
CA ILE A 299 6.13 11.20 -22.64
C ILE A 299 5.79 12.43 -23.48
N VAL A 300 4.77 13.18 -23.07
CA VAL A 300 4.31 14.42 -23.74
C VAL A 300 4.73 15.65 -22.95
#